data_AF-A0A7K2ZB06-F1
#
_entry.id   AF-A0A7K2ZB06-F1
#
_cell.length_a   1.000
_cell.length_b   1.000
_cell.length_c   1.000
_cell.angle_alpha   90.00
_cell.angle_beta   90.00
_cell.angle_gamma   90.00
#
_symmetry.space_group_name_H-M   'P 1'
#
loop_
_entity.id
_entity.type
_entity.pdbx_description
1 polymer ?
#
loop_
_entity_poly.entity_id
_entity_poly.type
_entity_poly.pdbx_seq_one_letter_code
_entity_poly.pdbx_strand_id
1 'polypeptide(L)'
;QREELVAHYWQRFCVKNDTIGFFGPVGWGRVDGSVGGVEVDPGEGLTASSSVFFSSWSIDALAKTLSADERLMAWIPPRRLPYIRAESDEGPVHIPGRRPQQAPPHLVALLRLADGRRSPRELARILGTSLDEVTSRLTELVGRRWVSWRLEVPSGARPDRELRAVLERVGDAELRRGALEPLEVLERGRERVEAAGRDAEALCGALAALEEDFTRITDTAS
;
A
#
# COMPACT_ATOMS: atom_id res chain seq x y z
N GLN A 1 5.11 33.82 -14.91
CA GLN A 1 4.90 32.36 -14.72
C GLN A 1 5.90 31.69 -13.80
N ARG A 2 7.21 31.52 -14.13
CA ARG A 2 8.16 30.85 -13.22
C ARG A 2 8.45 31.66 -11.94
N GLU A 3 8.58 32.98 -12.08
CA GLU A 3 8.81 33.91 -10.95
C GLU A 3 7.58 34.06 -10.04
N GLU A 4 6.36 34.10 -10.61
CA GLU A 4 5.11 34.09 -9.83
C GLU A 4 4.93 32.78 -9.03
N LEU A 5 5.32 31.64 -9.60
CA LEU A 5 5.27 30.35 -8.90
C LEU A 5 6.21 30.36 -7.69
N VAL A 6 7.45 30.85 -7.87
CA VAL A 6 8.43 30.98 -6.78
C VAL A 6 7.93 31.95 -5.72
N ALA A 7 7.36 33.09 -6.11
CA ALA A 7 6.79 34.07 -5.17
C ALA A 7 5.62 33.48 -4.37
N HIS A 8 4.77 32.65 -4.99
CA HIS A 8 3.66 31.99 -4.32
C HIS A 8 4.13 30.91 -3.33
N TYR A 9 5.18 30.15 -3.67
CA TYR A 9 5.84 29.25 -2.73
C TYR A 9 6.49 30.03 -1.57
N TRP A 10 7.17 31.15 -1.85
CA TRP A 10 7.79 32.02 -0.85
C TRP A 10 6.77 32.59 0.15
N GLN A 11 5.63 33.09 -0.35
CA GLN A 11 4.55 33.54 0.52
C GLN A 11 4.07 32.41 1.43
N ARG A 12 3.87 31.20 0.89
CA ARG A 12 3.48 30.03 1.69
C ARG A 12 4.54 29.67 2.74
N PHE A 13 5.83 29.75 2.41
CA PHE A 13 6.95 29.56 3.35
C PHE A 13 6.87 30.50 4.56
N CYS A 14 6.50 31.77 4.34
CA CYS A 14 6.57 32.79 5.39
C CYS A 14 5.27 33.00 6.17
N VAL A 15 4.11 32.64 5.61
CA VAL A 15 2.81 33.05 6.20
C VAL A 15 1.86 31.91 6.51
N LYS A 16 2.17 30.68 6.07
CA LYS A 16 1.25 29.54 6.24
C LYS A 16 1.85 28.44 7.08
N ASN A 17 1.21 28.15 8.21
CA ASN A 17 1.55 27.02 9.07
C ASN A 17 0.88 25.74 8.55
N ASP A 18 1.27 25.30 7.35
CA ASP A 18 0.84 24.05 6.74
C ASP A 18 1.94 22.99 6.87
N THR A 19 1.59 21.78 7.30
CA THR A 19 2.49 20.63 7.25
C THR A 19 2.34 19.89 5.93
N ILE A 20 3.25 20.13 4.98
CA ILE A 20 3.29 19.43 3.69
C ILE A 20 4.75 19.21 3.31
N GLY A 21 5.21 17.97 3.15
CA GLY A 21 6.59 17.68 2.74
C GLY A 21 7.61 18.35 3.68
N PHE A 22 8.46 19.22 3.12
CA PHE A 22 9.49 19.97 3.85
C PHE A 22 8.98 21.23 4.59
N PHE A 23 7.67 21.47 4.58
CA PHE A 23 7.05 22.67 5.12
C PHE A 23 6.32 22.38 6.43
N GLY A 24 6.43 23.31 7.40
CA GLY A 24 5.63 23.35 8.63
C GLY A 24 5.89 22.19 9.59
N PRO A 25 6.87 22.30 10.52
CA PRO A 25 7.10 21.26 11.52
C PRO A 25 5.86 21.09 12.41
N VAL A 26 5.60 19.85 12.82
CA VAL A 26 4.56 19.56 13.80
C VAL A 26 5.19 19.61 15.19
N GLY A 27 4.66 20.45 16.06
CA GLY A 27 5.00 20.52 17.48
C GLY A 27 3.93 19.88 18.35
N TRP A 28 4.34 19.42 19.54
CA TRP A 28 3.42 18.91 20.56
C TRP A 28 3.25 19.95 21.66
N GLY A 29 2.03 20.04 22.20
CA GLY A 29 1.72 20.89 23.34
C GLY A 29 0.95 20.12 24.40
N ARG A 30 0.91 20.67 25.61
CA ARG A 30 0.08 20.15 26.70
C ARG A 30 -0.74 21.29 27.31
N VAL A 31 -1.87 20.95 27.92
CA VAL A 31 -2.66 21.89 28.70
C VAL A 31 -2.09 21.93 30.11
N ASP A 32 -1.77 23.13 30.61
CA ASP A 32 -1.28 23.36 31.96
C ASP A 32 -2.08 24.48 32.64
N GLY A 33 -2.72 24.16 33.77
CA GLY A 33 -3.55 25.11 34.52
C GLY A 33 -2.75 26.14 35.32
N SER A 34 -1.43 25.97 35.47
CA SER A 34 -0.59 26.96 36.17
C SER A 34 -0.14 28.12 35.28
N VAL A 35 -0.38 28.05 33.98
CA VAL A 35 0.05 29.06 33.00
C VAL A 35 -1.14 29.93 32.61
N GLY A 36 -0.99 31.26 32.72
CA GLY A 36 -2.04 32.23 32.40
C GLY A 36 -2.20 32.54 30.90
N GLY A 37 -1.57 31.76 30.02
CA GLY A 37 -1.45 32.04 28.59
C GLY A 37 -0.74 30.92 27.82
N VAL A 38 -0.07 31.27 26.73
CA VAL A 38 0.70 30.32 25.91
C VAL A 38 2.18 30.51 26.19
N GLU A 39 2.82 29.47 26.72
CA GLU A 39 4.27 29.36 26.75
C GLU A 39 4.74 28.56 25.54
N VAL A 40 5.78 29.06 24.86
CA VAL A 40 6.36 28.42 23.68
C VAL A 40 7.83 28.13 23.96
N ASP A 41 8.20 26.86 23.89
CA ASP A 41 9.58 26.44 23.79
C ASP A 41 9.87 26.13 22.31
N PRO A 42 10.66 26.97 21.61
CA PRO A 42 10.97 26.76 20.20
C PRO A 42 12.03 25.66 19.97
N GLY A 43 12.68 25.16 21.03
CA GLY A 43 13.82 24.25 20.92
C GLY A 43 15.07 24.89 20.31
N GLU A 44 16.10 24.08 20.03
CA GLU A 44 17.41 24.55 19.55
C GLU A 44 17.56 24.56 18.02
N GLY A 45 16.54 24.11 17.26
CA GLY A 45 16.60 24.05 15.80
C GLY A 45 15.24 23.94 15.14
N LEU A 46 15.20 23.96 13.80
CA LEU A 46 13.94 23.97 13.03
C LEU A 46 13.05 22.73 13.25
N THR A 47 13.67 21.56 13.45
CA THR A 47 13.00 20.28 13.68
C THR A 47 13.78 19.46 14.69
N ALA A 48 13.10 18.82 15.64
CA ALA A 48 13.70 17.82 16.52
C ALA A 48 14.00 16.50 15.79
N SER A 49 13.15 16.15 14.82
CA SER A 49 13.32 14.98 13.95
C SER A 49 12.58 15.17 12.63
N SER A 50 13.01 14.48 11.59
CA SER A 50 12.29 14.32 10.32
C SER A 50 12.26 12.85 9.94
N SER A 51 11.24 12.42 9.21
CA SER A 51 11.16 11.05 8.71
C SER A 51 10.55 11.03 7.32
N VAL A 52 11.05 10.14 6.47
CA VAL A 52 10.62 9.99 5.08
C VAL A 52 9.77 8.73 4.93
N PHE A 53 8.57 8.87 4.36
CA PHE A 53 7.63 7.78 4.13
C PHE A 53 7.28 7.67 2.65
N PHE A 54 6.98 6.46 2.19
CA PHE A 54 6.34 6.29 0.91
C PHE A 54 4.89 6.74 0.97
N SER A 55 4.42 7.33 -0.14
CA SER A 55 2.99 7.48 -0.34
C SER A 55 2.35 6.10 -0.53
N SER A 56 1.08 5.95 -0.14
CA SER A 56 0.34 4.70 -0.39
C SER A 56 0.30 4.36 -1.88
N TRP A 57 0.17 5.38 -2.74
CA TRP A 57 0.14 5.20 -4.19
C TRP A 57 1.43 4.57 -4.74
N SER A 58 2.60 4.99 -4.25
CA SER A 58 3.89 4.44 -4.70
C SER A 58 3.98 2.95 -4.39
N ILE A 59 3.52 2.54 -3.22
CA ILE A 59 3.50 1.12 -2.83
C ILE A 59 2.40 0.35 -3.57
N ASP A 60 1.24 0.96 -3.84
CA ASP A 60 0.19 0.35 -4.66
C ASP A 60 0.67 0.11 -6.10
N ALA A 61 1.46 1.02 -6.67
CA ALA A 61 2.06 0.87 -7.99
C ALA A 61 3.03 -0.33 -8.04
N LEU A 62 3.92 -0.42 -7.04
CA LEU A 62 4.80 -1.59 -6.90
C LEU A 62 3.99 -2.88 -6.71
N ALA A 63 2.99 -2.89 -5.84
CA ALA A 63 2.15 -4.05 -5.59
C ALA A 63 1.41 -4.50 -6.85
N LYS A 64 0.98 -3.56 -7.70
CA LYS A 64 0.38 -3.84 -9.01
C LYS A 64 1.38 -4.52 -9.95
N THR A 65 2.62 -4.03 -10.03
CA THR A 65 3.68 -4.67 -10.83
C THR A 65 3.95 -6.09 -10.36
N LEU A 66 4.12 -6.29 -9.05
CA LEU A 66 4.34 -7.62 -8.47
C LEU A 66 3.16 -8.57 -8.71
N SER A 67 1.92 -8.05 -8.73
CA SER A 67 0.71 -8.84 -8.99
C SER A 67 0.64 -9.44 -10.40
N ALA A 68 1.53 -9.03 -11.32
CA ALA A 68 1.60 -9.63 -12.65
C ALA A 68 2.18 -11.07 -12.65
N ASP A 69 2.91 -11.47 -11.59
CA ASP A 69 3.41 -12.83 -11.45
C ASP A 69 2.34 -13.75 -10.82
N GLU A 70 1.77 -14.64 -11.65
CA GLU A 70 0.79 -15.64 -11.22
C GLU A 70 1.34 -16.57 -10.12
N ARG A 71 2.65 -16.85 -10.12
CA ARG A 71 3.28 -17.67 -9.08
C ARG A 71 3.22 -16.97 -7.73
N LEU A 72 3.41 -15.65 -7.71
CA LEU A 72 3.25 -14.83 -6.50
C LEU A 72 1.78 -14.79 -6.08
N MET A 73 0.87 -14.55 -7.02
CA MET A 73 -0.57 -14.47 -6.74
C MET A 73 -1.14 -15.75 -6.12
N ALA A 74 -0.54 -16.92 -6.38
CA ALA A 74 -0.88 -18.18 -5.71
C ALA A 74 -0.65 -18.18 -4.18
N TRP A 75 0.10 -17.20 -3.66
CA TRP A 75 0.32 -16.98 -2.23
C TRP A 75 -0.54 -15.86 -1.65
N ILE A 76 -1.18 -15.04 -2.50
CA ILE A 76 -1.94 -13.87 -2.06
C ILE A 76 -3.40 -14.24 -1.77
N PRO A 77 -3.88 -14.07 -0.53
CA PRO A 77 -5.25 -14.43 -0.17
C PRO A 77 -6.30 -13.61 -0.93
N PRO A 78 -7.23 -14.25 -1.67
CA PRO A 78 -8.39 -13.57 -2.22
C PRO A 78 -9.34 -13.12 -1.11
N ARG A 79 -9.98 -11.97 -1.29
CA ARG A 79 -10.97 -11.43 -0.36
C ARG A 79 -12.30 -11.17 -1.07
N ARG A 80 -13.35 -11.85 -0.62
CA ARG A 80 -14.74 -11.52 -0.93
C ARG A 80 -15.00 -10.06 -0.56
N LEU A 81 -15.63 -9.32 -1.46
CA LEU A 81 -15.96 -7.92 -1.18
C LEU A 81 -16.91 -7.84 0.03
N PRO A 82 -16.70 -6.91 0.98
CA PRO A 82 -17.39 -6.94 2.29
C PRO A 82 -18.92 -6.91 2.21
N TYR A 83 -19.46 -6.35 1.13
CA TYR A 83 -20.89 -6.23 0.89
C TYR A 83 -21.50 -7.42 0.13
N ILE A 84 -20.71 -8.39 -0.32
CA ILE A 84 -21.18 -9.62 -0.97
C ILE A 84 -21.50 -10.65 0.12
N ARG A 85 -22.74 -11.18 0.10
CA ARG A 85 -23.18 -12.19 1.08
C ARG A 85 -23.58 -13.49 0.38
N ALA A 86 -23.21 -14.61 1.00
CA ALA A 86 -23.63 -15.95 0.62
C ALA A 86 -23.79 -16.77 1.91
N GLU A 87 -25.00 -17.26 2.17
CA GLU A 87 -25.37 -17.92 3.44
C GLU A 87 -25.11 -19.43 3.41
N SER A 88 -25.32 -20.06 2.25
CA SER A 88 -25.09 -21.48 2.01
C SER A 88 -24.37 -21.68 0.67
N ASP A 89 -23.76 -22.85 0.46
CA ASP A 89 -23.05 -23.18 -0.77
C ASP A 89 -24.00 -23.34 -1.97
N GLU A 90 -25.25 -23.71 -1.71
CA GLU A 90 -26.30 -23.86 -2.73
C GLU A 90 -27.22 -22.63 -2.82
N GLY A 91 -26.98 -21.62 -1.98
CA GLY A 91 -27.80 -20.43 -1.87
C GLY A 91 -27.42 -19.33 -2.87
N PRO A 92 -28.32 -18.37 -3.12
CA PRO A 92 -28.00 -17.24 -3.97
C PRO A 92 -26.94 -16.33 -3.32
N VAL A 93 -26.19 -15.63 -4.17
CA VAL A 93 -25.26 -14.58 -3.76
C VAL A 93 -25.99 -13.24 -3.77
N HIS A 94 -25.98 -12.56 -2.63
CA HIS A 94 -26.62 -11.27 -2.42
C HIS A 94 -25.64 -10.13 -2.66
N ILE A 95 -26.07 -9.17 -3.49
CA ILE A 95 -25.33 -7.96 -3.86
C ILE A 95 -26.26 -6.76 -3.64
N PRO A 96 -25.86 -5.72 -2.90
CA PRO A 96 -26.69 -4.54 -2.69
C PRO A 96 -27.15 -3.91 -4.00
N GLY A 97 -28.43 -3.55 -4.07
CA GLY A 97 -29.03 -2.91 -5.27
C GLY A 97 -29.20 -3.83 -6.48
N ARG A 98 -29.01 -5.15 -6.34
CA ARG A 98 -29.25 -6.15 -7.39
C ARG A 98 -30.16 -7.27 -6.87
N ARG A 99 -30.83 -7.97 -7.80
CA ARG A 99 -31.49 -9.24 -7.46
C ARG A 99 -30.43 -10.27 -7.03
N PRO A 100 -30.73 -11.16 -6.07
CA PRO A 100 -29.84 -12.26 -5.72
C PRO A 100 -29.44 -13.06 -6.96
N GLN A 101 -28.16 -13.39 -7.09
CA GLN A 101 -27.60 -14.06 -8.28
C GLN A 101 -27.27 -15.51 -7.97
N GLN A 102 -27.57 -16.40 -8.92
CA GLN A 102 -27.22 -17.81 -8.82
C GLN A 102 -25.78 -18.04 -9.31
N ALA A 103 -25.10 -18.97 -8.65
CA ALA A 103 -23.79 -19.46 -9.07
C ALA A 103 -23.66 -20.95 -8.74
N PRO A 104 -22.85 -21.70 -9.50
CA PRO A 104 -22.50 -23.07 -9.18
C PRO A 104 -22.04 -23.24 -7.72
N PRO A 105 -22.43 -24.32 -7.01
CA PRO A 105 -22.10 -24.49 -5.59
C PRO A 105 -20.60 -24.44 -5.27
N HIS A 106 -19.76 -24.94 -6.18
CA HIS A 106 -18.30 -24.90 -6.03
C HIS A 106 -17.73 -23.47 -6.06
N LEU A 107 -18.36 -22.54 -6.78
CA LEU A 107 -17.97 -21.12 -6.77
C LEU A 107 -18.43 -20.43 -5.49
N VAL A 108 -19.63 -20.75 -5.00
CA VAL A 108 -20.15 -20.17 -3.75
C VAL A 108 -19.34 -20.65 -2.56
N ALA A 109 -18.97 -21.93 -2.52
CA ALA A 109 -18.07 -22.49 -1.51
C ALA A 109 -16.71 -21.74 -1.48
N LEU A 110 -16.09 -21.55 -2.65
CA LEU A 110 -14.85 -20.77 -2.77
C LEU A 110 -15.04 -19.30 -2.33
N LEU A 111 -16.12 -18.65 -2.78
CA LEU A 111 -16.48 -17.29 -2.39
C LEU A 111 -16.60 -17.13 -0.86
N ARG A 112 -17.15 -18.12 -0.17
CA ARG A 112 -17.29 -18.10 1.29
C ARG A 112 -15.96 -18.29 2.02
N LEU A 113 -15.02 -19.03 1.43
CA LEU A 113 -13.68 -19.26 1.97
C LEU A 113 -12.68 -18.13 1.66
N ALA A 114 -12.95 -17.31 0.63
CA ALA A 114 -12.16 -16.13 0.26
C ALA A 114 -12.33 -14.99 1.28
N ASP A 115 -11.77 -15.16 2.47
CA ASP A 115 -11.88 -14.21 3.60
C ASP A 115 -10.70 -13.25 3.73
N GLY A 116 -9.77 -13.26 2.76
CA GLY A 116 -8.55 -12.47 2.79
C GLY A 116 -7.45 -13.04 3.69
N ARG A 117 -7.60 -14.27 4.20
CA ARG A 117 -6.57 -14.93 5.03
C ARG A 117 -5.94 -16.15 4.38
N ARG A 118 -6.72 -16.94 3.64
CA ARG A 118 -6.26 -18.18 3.03
C ARG A 118 -5.76 -17.94 1.61
N SER A 119 -4.55 -18.38 1.30
CA SER A 119 -3.97 -18.32 -0.05
C SER A 119 -4.64 -19.33 -0.99
N PRO A 120 -4.58 -19.14 -2.33
CA PRO A 120 -5.03 -20.11 -3.31
C PRO A 120 -4.51 -21.55 -3.07
N ARG A 121 -3.25 -21.69 -2.63
CA ARG A 121 -2.68 -23.00 -2.26
C ARG A 121 -3.38 -23.66 -1.07
N GLU A 122 -3.79 -22.87 -0.08
CA GLU A 122 -4.53 -23.37 1.09
C GLU A 122 -5.98 -23.70 0.71
N LEU A 123 -6.60 -22.86 -0.12
CA LEU A 123 -7.95 -23.07 -0.64
C LEU A 123 -8.02 -24.37 -1.46
N ALA A 124 -7.01 -24.64 -2.30
CA ALA A 124 -6.92 -25.89 -3.06
C ALA A 124 -6.88 -27.12 -2.14
N ARG A 125 -6.08 -27.06 -1.06
CA ARG A 125 -6.04 -28.13 -0.04
C ARG A 125 -7.37 -28.32 0.68
N ILE A 126 -8.03 -27.22 1.08
CA ILE A 126 -9.31 -27.27 1.80
C ILE A 126 -10.43 -27.82 0.94
N LEU A 127 -10.47 -27.42 -0.33
CA LEU A 127 -11.50 -27.82 -1.29
C LEU A 127 -11.22 -29.17 -1.96
N GLY A 128 -10.06 -29.78 -1.71
CA GLY A 128 -9.68 -31.07 -2.30
C GLY A 128 -9.53 -31.01 -3.83
N THR A 129 -9.02 -29.91 -4.36
CA THR A 129 -8.91 -29.60 -5.80
C THR A 129 -7.49 -29.13 -6.15
N SER A 130 -7.20 -28.94 -7.44
CA SER A 130 -5.91 -28.41 -7.91
C SER A 130 -5.81 -26.89 -7.71
N LEU A 131 -4.57 -26.38 -7.69
CA LEU A 131 -4.32 -24.95 -7.67
C LEU A 131 -4.92 -24.26 -8.91
N ASP A 132 -4.76 -24.86 -10.08
CA ASP A 132 -5.24 -24.31 -11.36
C ASP A 132 -6.76 -24.18 -11.39
N GLU A 133 -7.47 -25.13 -10.78
CA GLU A 133 -8.92 -25.07 -10.67
C GLU A 133 -9.37 -23.96 -9.69
N VAL A 134 -8.65 -23.77 -8.58
CA VAL A 134 -8.89 -22.63 -7.68
C VAL A 134 -8.62 -21.30 -8.36
N THR A 135 -7.49 -21.14 -9.05
CA THR A 135 -7.13 -19.88 -9.71
C THR A 135 -8.12 -19.55 -10.83
N SER A 136 -8.54 -20.54 -11.63
CA SER A 136 -9.58 -20.37 -12.65
C SER A 136 -10.90 -19.87 -12.05
N ARG A 137 -11.35 -20.51 -10.96
CA ARG A 137 -12.57 -20.10 -10.24
C ARG A 137 -12.45 -18.72 -9.58
N LEU A 138 -11.27 -18.36 -9.05
CA LEU A 138 -11.01 -17.02 -8.54
C LEU A 138 -11.08 -15.97 -9.65
N THR A 139 -10.52 -16.24 -10.82
CA THR A 139 -10.63 -15.36 -12.00
C THR A 139 -12.09 -15.13 -12.38
N GLU A 140 -12.93 -16.16 -12.33
CA GLU A 140 -14.37 -16.00 -12.55
C GLU A 140 -15.02 -15.10 -11.48
N LEU A 141 -14.73 -15.33 -10.20
CA LEU A 141 -15.26 -14.52 -9.09
C LEU A 141 -14.79 -13.05 -9.15
N VAL A 142 -13.57 -12.80 -9.62
CA VAL A 142 -13.04 -11.46 -9.91
C VAL A 142 -13.79 -10.83 -11.08
N GLY A 143 -14.01 -11.56 -12.17
CA GLY A 143 -14.80 -11.09 -13.33
C GLY A 143 -16.24 -10.71 -12.95
N ARG A 144 -16.84 -11.44 -12.01
CA ARG A 144 -18.16 -11.13 -11.42
C ARG A 144 -18.13 -9.96 -10.43
N ARG A 145 -16.95 -9.44 -10.08
CA ARG A 145 -16.73 -8.43 -9.03
C ARG A 145 -17.25 -8.87 -7.66
N TRP A 146 -17.09 -10.14 -7.32
CA TRP A 146 -17.47 -10.68 -6.01
C TRP A 146 -16.28 -10.84 -5.07
N VAL A 147 -15.09 -11.02 -5.65
CA VAL A 147 -13.81 -11.17 -4.97
C VAL A 147 -12.83 -10.13 -5.50
N SER A 148 -12.02 -9.59 -4.61
CA SER A 148 -10.77 -8.89 -4.92
C SER A 148 -9.62 -9.89 -4.74
N TRP A 149 -8.85 -10.13 -5.81
CA TRP A 149 -7.65 -10.96 -5.77
C TRP A 149 -6.51 -10.19 -6.43
N ARG A 150 -5.84 -9.40 -5.60
CA ARG A 150 -4.69 -8.56 -5.94
C ARG A 150 -3.85 -8.38 -4.68
N LEU A 151 -2.58 -8.02 -4.84
CA LEU A 151 -1.74 -7.65 -3.71
C LEU A 151 -2.20 -6.30 -3.14
N GLU A 152 -3.09 -6.33 -2.15
CA GLU A 152 -3.58 -5.12 -1.47
C GLU A 152 -2.70 -4.78 -0.27
N VAL A 153 -2.28 -3.53 -0.18
CA VAL A 153 -1.53 -3.00 0.94
C VAL A 153 -2.45 -2.07 1.74
N PRO A 154 -2.63 -2.28 3.06
CA PRO A 154 -3.39 -1.37 3.89
C PRO A 154 -2.87 0.06 3.85
N SER A 155 -3.79 1.04 3.80
CA SER A 155 -3.42 2.44 3.95
C SER A 155 -2.88 2.70 5.35
N GLY A 156 -1.70 3.30 5.44
CA GLY A 156 -1.06 3.63 6.72
C GLY A 156 0.20 4.46 6.52
N ALA A 157 0.89 4.75 7.63
CA ALA A 157 2.12 5.54 7.59
C ALA A 157 3.35 4.75 7.09
N ARG A 158 3.25 3.43 6.98
CA ARG A 158 4.32 2.51 6.52
C ARG A 158 3.79 1.41 5.59
N PRO A 159 3.22 1.78 4.43
CA PRO A 159 2.70 0.80 3.48
C PRO A 159 3.79 -0.16 2.97
N ASP A 160 5.05 0.30 2.91
CA ASP A 160 6.23 -0.50 2.61
C ASP A 160 6.39 -1.70 3.56
N ARG A 161 6.23 -1.48 4.87
CA ARG A 161 6.33 -2.53 5.88
C ARG A 161 5.19 -3.53 5.77
N GLU A 162 3.99 -3.04 5.50
CA GLU A 162 2.83 -3.90 5.28
C GLU A 162 3.02 -4.80 4.05
N LEU A 163 3.51 -4.23 2.94
CA LEU A 163 3.86 -4.99 1.73
C LEU A 163 4.94 -6.04 2.03
N ARG A 164 6.03 -5.64 2.69
CA ARG A 164 7.10 -6.56 3.12
C ARG A 164 6.55 -7.73 3.93
N ALA A 165 5.72 -7.46 4.93
CA ALA A 165 5.12 -8.48 5.78
C ALA A 165 4.22 -9.46 4.98
N VAL A 166 3.60 -9.01 3.88
CA VAL A 166 2.87 -9.89 2.96
C VAL A 166 3.82 -10.77 2.17
N LEU A 167 4.86 -10.19 1.57
CA LEU A 167 5.84 -10.90 0.74
C LEU A 167 6.65 -11.92 1.55
N GLU A 168 6.95 -11.64 2.82
CA GLU A 168 7.66 -12.56 3.70
C GLU A 168 6.90 -13.87 3.99
N ARG A 169 5.58 -13.88 3.86
CA ARG A 169 4.76 -15.10 4.02
C ARG A 169 4.82 -16.05 2.82
N VAL A 170 5.43 -15.63 1.70
CA VAL A 170 5.63 -16.49 0.53
C VAL A 170 6.60 -17.60 0.91
N GLY A 171 6.16 -18.86 0.84
CA GLY A 171 6.95 -20.02 1.27
C GLY A 171 8.04 -20.44 0.29
N ASP A 172 7.91 -20.10 -0.99
CA ASP A 172 8.95 -20.30 -2.01
C ASP A 172 10.06 -19.26 -1.84
N ALA A 173 11.27 -19.71 -1.48
CA ALA A 173 12.38 -18.83 -1.11
C ALA A 173 12.89 -17.98 -2.29
N GLU A 174 12.93 -18.54 -3.49
CA GLU A 174 13.41 -17.82 -4.68
C GLU A 174 12.38 -16.80 -5.14
N LEU A 175 11.09 -17.19 -5.13
CA LEU A 175 10.00 -16.27 -5.43
C LEU A 175 9.90 -15.13 -4.41
N ARG A 176 10.06 -15.44 -3.11
CA ARG A 176 10.08 -14.44 -2.04
C ARG A 176 11.22 -13.45 -2.24
N ARG A 177 12.43 -13.94 -2.54
CA ARG A 177 13.60 -13.09 -2.79
C ARG A 177 13.36 -12.16 -3.97
N GLY A 178 12.89 -12.70 -5.10
CA GLY A 178 12.60 -11.91 -6.30
C GLY A 178 11.48 -10.87 -6.08
N ALA A 179 10.48 -11.19 -5.26
CA ALA A 179 9.41 -10.23 -4.95
C ALA A 179 9.85 -9.13 -3.96
N LEU A 180 10.78 -9.42 -3.05
CA LEU A 180 11.32 -8.45 -2.07
C LEU A 180 12.36 -7.51 -2.69
N GLU A 181 13.14 -7.97 -3.67
CA GLU A 181 14.23 -7.19 -4.26
C GLU A 181 13.80 -5.78 -4.76
N PRO A 182 12.69 -5.62 -5.52
CA PRO A 182 12.25 -4.29 -5.93
C PRO A 182 11.88 -3.38 -4.76
N LEU A 183 11.24 -3.93 -3.71
CA LEU A 183 10.91 -3.17 -2.51
C LEU A 183 12.17 -2.70 -1.78
N GLU A 184 13.17 -3.58 -1.66
CA GLU A 184 14.45 -3.26 -1.04
C GLU A 184 15.22 -2.17 -1.78
N VAL A 185 15.16 -2.14 -3.11
CA VAL A 185 15.74 -1.05 -3.91
C VAL A 185 15.11 0.29 -3.52
N LEU A 186 13.77 0.34 -3.46
CA LEU A 186 13.06 1.56 -3.07
C LEU A 186 13.37 1.95 -1.63
N GLU A 187 13.33 1.00 -0.68
CA GLU A 187 13.66 1.25 0.73
C GLU A 187 15.06 1.85 0.90
N ARG A 188 16.08 1.32 0.19
CA ARG A 188 17.42 1.93 0.16
C ARG A 188 17.43 3.33 -0.46
N GLY A 189 16.61 3.59 -1.48
CA GLY A 189 16.42 4.93 -2.01
C GLY A 189 15.82 5.89 -0.99
N ARG A 190 14.79 5.48 -0.25
CA ARG A 190 14.19 6.24 0.86
C ARG A 190 15.22 6.55 1.95
N GLU A 191 16.05 5.57 2.31
CA GLU A 191 17.13 5.74 3.29
C GLU A 191 18.18 6.76 2.82
N ARG A 192 18.54 6.77 1.53
CA ARG A 192 19.42 7.80 0.94
C ARG A 192 18.79 9.19 1.04
N VAL A 193 17.49 9.32 0.76
CA VAL A 193 16.75 10.59 0.89
C VAL A 193 16.72 11.06 2.35
N GLU A 194 16.48 10.14 3.29
CA GLU A 194 16.49 10.43 4.72
C GLU A 194 17.89 10.86 5.21
N ALA A 195 18.95 10.19 4.73
CA ALA A 195 20.34 10.51 5.07
C ALA A 195 20.83 11.85 4.49
N ALA A 196 20.31 12.28 3.33
CA ALA A 196 20.65 13.59 2.76
C ALA A 196 20.22 14.77 3.65
N GLY A 197 19.16 14.59 4.45
CA GLY A 197 18.73 15.56 5.46
C GLY A 197 18.44 16.94 4.87
N ARG A 198 19.25 17.94 5.24
CA ARG A 198 19.10 19.34 4.81
C ARG A 198 20.09 19.76 3.72
N ASP A 199 20.94 18.85 3.25
CA ASP A 199 21.82 19.11 2.12
C ASP A 199 21.00 19.11 0.82
N ALA A 200 20.80 20.29 0.23
CA ALA A 200 19.94 20.46 -0.93
C ALA A 200 20.46 19.70 -2.17
N GLU A 201 21.77 19.66 -2.39
CA GLU A 201 22.35 18.99 -3.56
C GLU A 201 22.26 17.47 -3.40
N ALA A 202 22.64 16.96 -2.22
CA ALA A 202 22.52 15.53 -1.91
C ALA A 202 21.06 15.06 -1.94
N LEU A 203 20.12 15.89 -1.46
CA LEU A 203 18.70 15.58 -1.45
C LEU A 203 18.13 15.52 -2.88
N CYS A 204 18.43 16.50 -3.72
CA CYS A 204 18.05 16.48 -5.13
C CYS A 204 18.57 15.24 -5.85
N GLY A 205 19.85 14.88 -5.63
CA GLY A 205 20.44 13.67 -6.21
C GLY A 205 19.78 12.38 -5.72
N ALA A 206 19.48 12.28 -4.42
CA ALA A 206 18.83 11.11 -3.84
C ALA A 206 17.39 10.93 -4.33
N LEU A 207 16.63 12.02 -4.46
CA LEU A 207 15.27 12.01 -4.99
C LEU A 207 15.24 11.59 -6.47
N ALA A 208 16.13 12.16 -7.30
CA ALA A 208 16.23 11.81 -8.71
C ALA A 208 16.59 10.32 -8.91
N ALA A 209 17.54 9.80 -8.12
CA ALA A 209 17.91 8.39 -8.18
C ALA A 209 16.76 7.46 -7.73
N LEU A 210 16.01 7.83 -6.68
CA LEU A 210 14.84 7.07 -6.24
C LEU A 210 13.71 7.11 -7.29
N GLU A 211 13.51 8.23 -7.96
CA GLU A 211 12.54 8.38 -9.05
C GLU A 211 12.89 7.50 -10.26
N GLU A 212 14.17 7.45 -10.64
CA GLU A 212 14.67 6.56 -11.69
C GLU A 212 14.45 5.09 -11.33
N ASP A 213 14.83 4.68 -10.12
CA ASP A 213 14.60 3.33 -9.61
C ASP A 213 13.10 2.98 -9.60
N PHE A 214 12.25 3.89 -9.14
CA PHE A 214 10.80 3.72 -9.10
C PHE A 214 10.19 3.56 -10.49
N THR A 215 10.55 4.43 -11.42
CA THR A 215 10.06 4.39 -12.81
C THR A 215 10.47 3.09 -13.49
N ARG A 216 11.74 2.70 -13.35
CA ARG A 216 12.27 1.44 -13.90
C ARG A 216 11.56 0.21 -13.35
N ILE A 217 11.24 0.20 -12.06
CA ILE A 217 10.59 -0.94 -11.40
C ILE A 217 9.10 -1.01 -11.73
N THR A 218 8.40 0.12 -11.72
CA THR A 218 6.92 0.14 -11.79
C THR A 218 6.37 0.36 -13.18
N ASP A 219 7.21 0.67 -14.17
CA ASP A 219 6.83 1.10 -15.53
C ASP A 219 5.79 2.23 -15.52
N THR A 220 5.80 3.03 -14.45
CA THR A 220 4.93 4.18 -14.26
C THR A 220 5.79 5.42 -14.43
N ALA A 221 5.52 6.22 -15.46
CA ALA A 221 6.14 7.53 -15.60
C ALA A 221 5.67 8.42 -14.44
N SER A 222 6.62 9.03 -13.73
CA SER A 222 6.34 10.04 -12.70
C SER A 222 5.98 11.40 -13.30
#